data_AF-A0A088T2X1-F1
#
_entry.id   AF-A0A088T2X1-F1
#
_cell.length_a   1.000
_cell.length_b   1.000
_cell.length_c   1.000
_cell.angle_alpha   90.00
_cell.angle_beta   90.00
_cell.angle_gamma   90.00
#
_symmetry.space_group_name_H-M   'P 1'
#
loop_
_entity.id
_entity.type
_entity.pdbx_description
1 polymer ?
#
loop_
_entity_poly.entity_id
_entity_poly.type
_entity_poly.pdbx_seq_one_letter_code
_entity_poly.pdbx_strand_id
1 'polypeptide(L)'
;MSKDSFLRLYTKLSIFIGFVMFIFVAFFVGRLGIVYKSLLEANIFGIKVLIMNNEFVIVNTPLIIFSSLLLLNIYMLIRVGNTKDVKQKFLQNVVFNNTFLVLLMIVGQIAFVLMMPDNINDPLVNRFVMITFYTGTNNPYNVIFTSYILTLVYFIYNIVVSVKSPGPKLEETEEVTPSYYTSNDVEALIEETEEVIEVKE
;
A
#
# COMPACT_ATOMS: atom_id res chain seq x y z
N MET A 1 -12.20 -16.05 7.18
CA MET A 1 -11.38 -15.59 6.04
C MET A 1 -10.02 -16.28 6.10
N SER A 2 -9.55 -16.90 5.01
CA SER A 2 -8.22 -17.54 4.99
C SER A 2 -7.10 -16.48 5.06
N LYS A 3 -5.93 -16.82 5.63
CA LYS A 3 -4.77 -15.91 5.73
C LYS A 3 -4.37 -15.34 4.36
N ASP A 4 -4.44 -16.15 3.31
CA ASP A 4 -4.15 -15.71 1.93
C ASP A 4 -5.20 -14.73 1.40
N SER A 5 -6.49 -14.94 1.69
CA SER A 5 -7.55 -13.98 1.31
C SER A 5 -7.37 -12.65 2.04
N PHE A 6 -6.98 -12.70 3.31
CA PHE A 6 -6.72 -11.51 4.12
C PHE A 6 -5.52 -10.71 3.60
N LEU A 7 -4.44 -11.39 3.20
CA LEU A 7 -3.27 -10.76 2.59
C LEU A 7 -3.57 -10.10 1.25
N ARG A 8 -4.44 -10.71 0.41
CA ARG A 8 -4.90 -10.10 -0.85
C ARG A 8 -5.74 -8.84 -0.62
N LEU A 9 -6.63 -8.88 0.38
CA LEU A 9 -7.41 -7.71 0.77
C LEU A 9 -6.47 -6.59 1.23
N TYR A 10 -5.46 -6.93 2.03
CA TYR A 10 -4.43 -5.99 2.46
C TYR A 10 -3.70 -5.37 1.25
N THR A 11 -3.25 -6.15 0.26
CA THR A 11 -2.59 -5.58 -0.93
C THR A 11 -3.49 -4.61 -1.69
N LYS A 12 -4.78 -4.95 -1.88
CA LYS A 12 -5.75 -4.03 -2.53
C LYS A 12 -5.93 -2.75 -1.71
N LEU A 13 -6.01 -2.87 -0.40
CA LEU A 13 -6.11 -1.73 0.51
C LEU A 13 -4.83 -0.89 0.47
N SER A 14 -3.65 -1.50 0.41
CA SER A 14 -2.35 -0.81 0.29
C SER A 14 -2.24 0.01 -1.00
N ILE A 15 -2.81 -0.46 -2.12
CA ILE A 15 -2.90 0.34 -3.36
C ILE A 15 -3.74 1.59 -3.12
N PHE A 16 -4.95 1.43 -2.57
CA PHE A 16 -5.84 2.56 -2.29
C PHE A 16 -5.19 3.55 -1.32
N ILE A 17 -4.59 3.06 -0.23
CA ILE A 17 -3.86 3.87 0.74
C ILE A 17 -2.70 4.61 0.07
N GLY A 18 -1.92 3.95 -0.80
CA GLY A 18 -0.81 4.58 -1.52
C GLY A 18 -1.26 5.74 -2.41
N PHE A 19 -2.39 5.59 -3.11
CA PHE A 19 -2.97 6.67 -3.91
C PHE A 19 -3.43 7.85 -3.03
N VAL A 20 -4.13 7.57 -1.93
CA VAL A 20 -4.60 8.59 -0.99
C VAL A 20 -3.40 9.33 -0.36
N MET A 21 -2.34 8.61 0.03
CA MET A 21 -1.11 9.20 0.53
C MET A 21 -0.48 10.16 -0.47
N PHE A 22 -0.40 9.77 -1.74
CA PHE A 22 0.15 10.61 -2.79
C PHE A 22 -0.58 11.96 -2.88
N ILE A 23 -1.91 11.93 -2.79
CA ILE A 23 -2.76 13.12 -2.75
C ILE A 23 -2.45 13.98 -1.51
N PHE A 24 -2.40 13.39 -0.31
CA PHE A 24 -2.11 14.14 0.93
C PHE A 24 -0.73 14.79 0.91
N VAL A 25 0.27 14.09 0.40
CA VAL A 25 1.64 14.59 0.25
C VAL A 25 1.66 15.77 -0.74
N ALA A 26 0.93 15.68 -1.86
CA ALA A 26 0.80 16.78 -2.82
C ALA A 26 0.08 18.00 -2.19
N PHE A 27 -1.01 17.78 -1.44
CA PHE A 27 -1.71 18.86 -0.73
C PHE A 27 -0.82 19.55 0.30
N PHE A 28 -0.02 18.80 1.06
CA PHE A 28 0.90 19.35 2.05
C PHE A 28 1.92 20.28 1.39
N VAL A 29 2.56 19.86 0.29
CA VAL A 29 3.49 20.71 -0.49
C VAL A 29 2.77 21.93 -1.08
N GLY A 30 1.55 21.75 -1.59
CA GLY A 30 0.72 22.84 -2.10
C GLY A 30 0.48 23.93 -1.06
N ARG A 31 0.27 23.56 0.22
CA ARG A 31 0.09 24.52 1.32
C ARG A 31 1.36 25.32 1.65
N LEU A 32 2.55 24.76 1.42
CA LEU A 32 3.82 25.49 1.61
C LEU A 32 4.00 26.60 0.57
N GLY A 33 3.47 26.44 -0.65
CA GLY A 33 3.57 27.45 -1.71
C GLY A 33 2.82 28.76 -1.44
N ILE A 34 2.10 28.86 -0.32
CA ILE A 34 1.37 30.08 0.10
C ILE A 34 2.22 30.91 1.09
N VAL A 35 3.43 30.45 1.43
CA VAL A 35 4.34 31.11 2.38
C VAL A 35 5.26 32.10 1.66
N TYR A 36 5.30 33.36 2.11
CA TYR A 36 6.13 34.43 1.57
C TYR A 36 6.65 35.31 2.70
N LYS A 37 7.95 35.70 2.66
CA LYS A 37 8.56 36.64 3.62
C LYS A 37 8.17 36.34 5.07
N SER A 38 8.54 35.14 5.53
CA SER A 38 8.05 34.59 6.80
C SER A 38 9.19 33.99 7.61
N LEU A 39 9.03 34.04 8.92
CA LEU A 39 9.84 33.23 9.83
C LEU A 39 9.15 31.86 9.96
N LEU A 40 9.93 30.80 9.77
CA LEU A 40 9.50 29.41 9.91
C LEU A 40 10.03 28.84 11.21
N GLU A 41 9.14 28.23 11.98
CA GLU A 41 9.53 27.32 13.05
C GLU A 41 9.04 25.92 12.68
N ALA A 42 9.96 25.09 12.21
CA ALA A 42 9.67 23.72 11.82
C ALA A 42 9.89 22.77 13.02
N ASN A 43 8.89 21.96 13.34
CA ASN A 43 9.04 20.80 14.20
C ASN A 43 8.49 19.56 13.51
N ILE A 44 8.80 18.38 14.04
CA ILE A 44 8.40 17.12 13.39
C ILE A 44 6.87 17.00 13.20
N PHE A 45 6.05 17.64 14.02
CA PHE A 45 4.59 17.57 13.95
C PHE A 45 3.96 18.66 13.09
N GLY A 46 4.70 19.70 12.71
CA GLY A 46 4.17 20.79 11.91
C GLY A 46 5.16 21.93 11.69
N ILE A 47 4.79 22.79 10.76
CA ILE A 47 5.54 23.97 10.38
C ILE A 47 4.69 25.17 10.79
N LYS A 48 5.23 25.98 11.68
CA LYS A 48 4.64 27.27 12.03
C LYS A 48 5.21 28.34 11.11
N VAL A 49 4.33 29.20 10.64
CA VAL A 49 4.65 30.29 9.73
C VAL A 49 4.20 31.60 10.36
N LEU A 50 5.14 32.52 10.56
CA LEU A 50 4.87 33.85 11.09
C LEU A 50 4.85 34.86 9.94
N ILE A 51 3.66 35.46 9.70
CA ILE A 51 3.44 36.46 8.65
C ILE A 51 2.85 37.72 9.29
N MET A 52 3.60 38.82 9.32
CA MET A 52 3.10 40.14 9.73
C MET A 52 2.27 40.10 11.04
N ASN A 53 2.75 39.37 12.05
CA ASN A 53 2.14 39.10 13.37
C ASN A 53 0.98 38.09 13.42
N ASN A 54 0.64 37.41 12.32
CA ASN A 54 -0.25 36.25 12.32
C ASN A 54 0.55 34.95 12.31
N GLU A 55 0.12 33.98 13.11
CA GLU A 55 0.67 32.62 13.15
C GLU A 55 -0.23 31.66 12.37
N PHE A 56 0.36 30.94 11.42
CA PHE A 56 -0.29 29.85 10.71
C PHE A 56 0.42 28.54 11.01
N VAL A 57 -0.35 27.52 11.42
CA VAL A 57 0.20 26.18 11.70
C VAL A 57 -0.18 25.23 10.58
N ILE A 58 0.83 24.71 9.90
CA ILE A 58 0.70 23.65 8.90
C ILE A 58 1.07 22.33 9.59
N VAL A 59 0.05 21.53 9.90
CA VAL A 59 0.26 20.19 10.48
C VAL A 59 1.01 19.30 9.50
N ASN A 60 1.96 18.51 10.00
CA ASN A 60 2.71 17.52 9.21
C ASN A 60 1.84 16.28 8.92
N THR A 61 0.79 16.47 8.13
CA THR A 61 -0.16 15.42 7.73
C THR A 61 0.53 14.21 7.11
N PRO A 62 1.57 14.33 6.25
CA PRO A 62 2.30 13.17 5.75
C PRO A 62 2.86 12.29 6.87
N LEU A 63 3.51 12.87 7.88
CA LEU A 63 4.08 12.12 8.99
C LEU A 63 2.99 11.35 9.76
N ILE A 64 1.86 12.00 10.06
CA ILE A 64 0.74 11.37 10.76
C ILE A 64 0.24 10.14 9.99
N ILE A 65 0.03 10.28 8.67
CA ILE A 65 -0.45 9.19 7.82
C ILE A 65 0.57 8.05 7.77
N PHE A 66 1.86 8.37 7.59
CA PHE A 66 2.91 7.35 7.55
C PHE A 66 3.01 6.60 8.88
N SER A 67 2.90 7.29 10.01
CA SER A 67 2.85 6.68 11.33
C SER A 67 1.63 5.78 11.51
N SER A 68 0.43 6.19 11.10
CA SER A 68 -0.77 5.34 11.13
C SER A 68 -0.62 4.09 10.27
N LEU A 69 -0.01 4.23 9.10
CA LEU A 69 0.24 3.10 8.20
C LEU A 69 1.31 2.16 8.74
N LEU A 70 2.31 2.68 9.45
CA LEU A 70 3.31 1.85 10.14
C LEU A 70 2.63 0.96 11.19
N LEU A 71 1.71 1.51 11.97
CA LEU A 71 0.94 0.74 12.96
C LEU A 71 0.11 -0.36 12.29
N LEU A 72 -0.55 -0.06 11.16
CA LEU A 72 -1.27 -1.06 10.37
C LEU A 72 -0.32 -2.17 9.89
N ASN A 73 0.85 -1.81 9.38
CA ASN A 73 1.83 -2.78 8.90
C ASN A 73 2.40 -3.65 10.04
N ILE A 74 2.67 -3.07 11.21
CA ILE A 74 3.08 -3.82 12.41
C ILE A 74 1.97 -4.79 12.84
N TYR A 75 0.72 -4.33 12.86
CA TYR A 75 -0.42 -5.20 13.14
C TYR A 75 -0.48 -6.39 12.17
N MET A 76 -0.29 -6.13 10.87
CA MET A 76 -0.24 -7.17 9.85
C MET A 76 0.94 -8.13 10.05
N LEU A 77 2.13 -7.63 10.40
CA LEU A 77 3.30 -8.45 10.72
C LEU A 77 3.03 -9.37 11.91
N ILE A 78 2.38 -8.89 12.97
CA ILE A 78 2.04 -9.71 14.14
C ILE A 78 1.01 -10.79 13.76
N ARG A 79 -0.02 -10.42 13.00
CA ARG A 79 -1.08 -11.36 12.58
C ARG A 79 -0.59 -12.44 11.62
N VAL A 80 0.33 -12.08 10.73
CA VAL A 80 0.82 -12.96 9.68
C VAL A 80 2.10 -13.68 10.11
N GLY A 81 2.88 -13.14 11.04
CA GLY A 81 4.22 -13.61 11.42
C GLY A 81 4.30 -15.00 12.06
N ASN A 82 3.19 -15.56 12.55
CA ASN A 82 3.16 -16.92 13.09
C ASN A 82 2.79 -17.93 11.98
N THR A 83 3.80 -18.37 11.22
CA THR A 83 3.64 -19.09 9.94
C THR A 83 4.07 -20.54 9.96
N LYS A 84 3.13 -21.43 10.30
CA LYS A 84 3.07 -22.77 9.67
C LYS A 84 1.96 -22.86 8.59
N ASP A 85 0.96 -21.97 8.63
CA ASP A 85 -0.24 -22.07 7.77
C ASP A 85 -0.26 -21.16 6.53
N VAL A 86 0.74 -20.31 6.32
CA VAL A 86 0.75 -19.39 5.17
C VAL A 86 1.40 -20.10 3.99
N LYS A 87 0.57 -20.54 3.03
CA LYS A 87 1.03 -21.25 1.84
C LYS A 87 1.84 -20.33 0.91
N GLN A 88 1.60 -19.01 0.92
CA GLN A 88 2.27 -18.04 0.05
C GLN A 88 3.28 -17.15 0.80
N LYS A 89 4.53 -17.61 0.93
CA LYS A 89 5.66 -16.81 1.49
C LYS A 89 5.82 -15.44 0.81
N PHE A 90 5.48 -15.35 -0.47
CA PHE A 90 5.51 -14.09 -1.24
C PHE A 90 4.65 -13.00 -0.59
N LEU A 91 3.41 -13.30 -0.19
CA LEU A 91 2.50 -12.32 0.42
C LEU A 91 2.95 -11.86 1.81
N GLN A 92 3.67 -12.71 2.55
CA GLN A 92 4.27 -12.32 3.82
C GLN A 92 5.42 -11.31 3.63
N ASN A 93 6.26 -11.52 2.60
CA ASN A 93 7.33 -10.59 2.25
C ASN A 93 6.79 -9.21 1.83
N VAL A 94 5.58 -9.15 1.25
CA VAL A 94 4.93 -7.89 0.90
C VAL A 94 4.68 -7.03 2.14
N VAL A 95 4.18 -7.63 3.22
CA VAL A 95 3.94 -6.90 4.47
C VAL A 95 5.25 -6.35 5.04
N PHE A 96 6.31 -7.16 5.02
CA PHE A 96 7.64 -6.74 5.48
C PHE A 96 8.18 -5.57 4.63
N ASN A 97 8.14 -5.69 3.31
CA ASN A 97 8.61 -4.65 2.39
C ASN A 97 7.79 -3.36 2.51
N ASN A 98 6.46 -3.46 2.65
CA ASN A 98 5.60 -2.31 2.92
C ASN A 98 5.95 -1.65 4.24
N THR A 99 6.24 -2.42 5.30
CA THR A 99 6.69 -1.88 6.59
C THR A 99 7.99 -1.08 6.42
N PHE A 100 8.97 -1.65 5.71
CA PHE A 100 10.25 -1.00 5.45
C PHE A 100 10.11 0.29 4.63
N LEU A 101 9.30 0.26 3.57
CA LEU A 101 9.01 1.45 2.76
C LEU A 101 8.36 2.56 3.60
N VAL A 102 7.45 2.21 4.50
CA VAL A 102 6.80 3.19 5.38
C VAL A 102 7.77 3.77 6.40
N LEU A 103 8.70 2.98 6.94
CA LEU A 103 9.78 3.50 7.78
C LEU A 103 10.65 4.51 7.02
N LEU A 104 11.03 4.21 5.78
CA LEU A 104 11.78 5.15 4.94
C LEU A 104 10.98 6.44 4.67
N MET A 105 9.67 6.35 4.47
CA MET A 105 8.81 7.53 4.30
C MET A 105 8.78 8.41 5.56
N ILE A 106 8.71 7.81 6.75
CA ILE A 106 8.79 8.53 8.02
C ILE A 106 10.14 9.24 8.16
N VAL A 107 11.25 8.53 7.93
CA VAL A 107 12.60 9.08 8.01
C VAL A 107 12.79 10.21 6.99
N GLY A 108 12.32 10.01 5.75
CA GLY A 108 12.36 11.02 4.70
C GLY A 108 11.59 12.29 5.07
N GLN A 109 10.42 12.14 5.72
CA GLN A 109 9.62 13.28 6.17
C GLN A 109 10.27 14.03 7.33
N ILE A 110 10.88 13.32 8.29
CA ILE A 110 11.62 13.93 9.39
C ILE A 110 12.83 14.71 8.84
N ALA A 111 13.61 14.09 7.95
CA ALA A 111 14.75 14.73 7.31
C ALA A 111 14.33 16.00 6.55
N PHE A 112 13.22 15.94 5.81
CA PHE A 112 12.66 17.10 5.12
C PHE A 112 12.38 18.27 6.06
N VAL A 113 11.71 18.02 7.19
CA VAL A 113 11.40 19.06 8.19
C VAL A 113 12.69 19.65 8.78
N LEU A 114 13.68 18.81 9.10
CA LEU A 114 14.95 19.25 9.68
C LEU A 114 15.83 20.06 8.70
N MET A 115 15.61 19.90 7.40
CA MET A 115 16.33 20.63 6.36
C MET A 115 15.67 21.98 6.02
N MET A 116 14.49 22.29 6.56
CA MET A 116 13.82 23.57 6.31
C MET A 116 14.61 24.72 6.95
N PRO A 117 14.81 25.83 6.23
CA PRO A 117 15.43 27.02 6.80
C PRO A 117 14.45 27.77 7.70
N ASP A 118 14.97 28.44 8.72
CA ASP A 118 14.17 29.22 9.68
C ASP A 118 13.65 30.56 9.10
N ASN A 119 14.27 31.08 8.04
CA ASN A 119 13.90 32.36 7.45
C ASN A 119 13.76 32.26 5.93
N ILE A 120 12.63 32.75 5.39
CA ILE A 120 12.38 32.80 3.95
C ILE A 120 12.08 34.23 3.54
N ASN A 121 12.73 34.70 2.48
CA ASN A 121 12.60 36.07 2.00
C ASN A 121 11.79 36.19 0.69
N ASP A 122 11.63 35.10 -0.04
CA ASP A 122 10.99 35.08 -1.36
C ASP A 122 10.12 33.82 -1.55
N PRO A 123 9.24 33.81 -2.58
CA PRO A 123 8.39 32.66 -2.89
C PRO A 123 9.17 31.34 -2.97
N LEU A 124 8.59 30.26 -2.44
CA LEU A 124 9.14 28.92 -2.65
C LEU A 124 8.92 28.46 -4.08
N VAL A 125 9.94 27.88 -4.68
CA VAL A 125 9.81 27.22 -5.99
C VAL A 125 9.69 25.72 -5.77
N ASN A 126 8.46 25.24 -5.92
CA ASN A 126 8.14 23.82 -5.84
C ASN A 126 8.46 23.12 -7.16
N ARG A 127 9.41 22.18 -7.13
CA ARG A 127 9.64 21.18 -8.17
C ARG A 127 9.19 19.82 -7.64
N PHE A 128 9.02 18.86 -8.53
CA PHE A 128 8.47 17.54 -8.22
C PHE A 128 9.17 16.81 -7.06
N VAL A 129 10.48 17.00 -6.89
CA VAL A 129 11.32 16.33 -5.87
C VAL A 129 12.00 17.32 -4.92
N MET A 130 11.98 18.60 -5.26
CA MET A 130 12.82 19.61 -4.63
C MET A 130 12.01 20.87 -4.40
N ILE A 131 12.16 21.44 -3.22
CA ILE A 131 11.65 22.76 -2.90
C ILE A 131 12.85 23.67 -2.76
N THR A 132 12.86 24.75 -3.55
CA THR A 132 13.89 25.78 -3.46
C THR A 132 13.40 26.91 -2.57
N PHE A 133 14.14 27.16 -1.49
CA PHE A 133 13.93 28.22 -0.52
C PHE A 133 14.91 29.36 -0.81
N TYR A 134 14.38 30.58 -0.93
CA TYR A 134 15.18 31.77 -1.09
C TYR A 134 15.28 32.47 0.28
N THR A 135 16.42 32.27 0.92
CA THR A 135 16.80 32.97 2.16
C THR A 135 17.69 34.13 1.71
N GLY A 136 17.54 35.38 2.17
CA GLY A 136 18.20 36.55 1.55
C GLY A 136 19.73 36.63 1.57
N THR A 137 20.42 35.54 1.91
CA THR A 137 21.79 35.31 1.45
C THR A 137 21.71 34.97 -0.04
N ASN A 138 22.56 35.53 -0.90
CA ASN A 138 22.44 35.42 -2.37
C ASN A 138 22.44 33.99 -2.98
N ASN A 139 22.32 32.92 -2.18
CA ASN A 139 22.27 31.53 -2.60
C ASN A 139 20.93 30.86 -2.20
N PRO A 140 20.23 30.21 -3.13
CA PRO A 140 19.04 29.43 -2.82
C PRO A 140 19.38 28.14 -2.04
N TYR A 141 18.53 27.80 -1.07
CA TYR A 141 18.60 26.54 -0.31
C TYR A 141 17.66 25.52 -0.95
N ASN A 142 18.20 24.37 -1.33
CA ASN A 142 17.40 23.30 -1.93
C ASN A 142 17.12 22.21 -0.89
N VAL A 143 15.85 21.94 -0.65
CA VAL A 143 15.41 20.85 0.23
C VAL A 143 14.75 19.77 -0.62
N ILE A 144 15.19 18.53 -0.43
CA ILE A 144 14.67 17.38 -1.16
C ILE A 144 13.45 16.83 -0.41
N PHE A 145 12.34 16.65 -1.13
CA PHE A 145 11.12 16.08 -0.60
C PHE A 145 10.98 14.60 -0.98
N THR A 146 11.81 13.77 -0.37
CA THR A 146 11.93 12.34 -0.66
C THR A 146 10.63 11.56 -0.42
N SER A 147 9.78 12.05 0.49
CA SER A 147 8.47 11.46 0.81
C SER A 147 7.59 11.28 -0.42
N TYR A 148 7.67 12.20 -1.40
CA TYR A 148 6.91 12.12 -2.64
C TYR A 148 7.32 10.89 -3.47
N ILE A 149 8.61 10.72 -3.71
CA ILE A 149 9.16 9.58 -4.46
C ILE A 149 8.81 8.27 -3.76
N LEU A 150 9.03 8.21 -2.45
CA LEU A 150 8.80 7.00 -1.68
C LEU A 150 7.31 6.60 -1.66
N THR A 151 6.40 7.56 -1.63
CA THR A 151 4.95 7.30 -1.72
C THR A 151 4.59 6.72 -3.10
N LEU A 152 5.20 7.25 -4.17
CA LEU A 152 4.99 6.74 -5.52
C LEU A 152 5.58 5.33 -5.70
N VAL A 153 6.77 5.07 -5.15
CA VAL A 153 7.38 3.73 -5.11
C VAL A 153 6.48 2.76 -4.34
N TYR A 154 5.97 3.16 -3.18
CA TYR A 154 5.03 2.35 -2.40
C TYR A 154 3.77 2.00 -3.19
N PHE A 155 3.17 2.98 -3.87
CA PHE A 155 1.97 2.76 -4.68
C PHE A 155 2.22 1.80 -5.84
N ILE A 156 3.27 2.02 -6.65
CA ILE A 156 3.62 1.16 -7.79
C ILE A 156 3.99 -0.24 -7.32
N TYR A 157 4.75 -0.37 -6.24
CA TYR A 157 5.12 -1.65 -5.66
C TYR A 157 3.87 -2.50 -5.34
N ASN A 158 2.88 -1.90 -4.69
CA ASN A 158 1.66 -2.61 -4.32
C ASN A 158 0.80 -2.99 -5.55
N ILE A 159 0.79 -2.18 -6.61
CA ILE A 159 0.16 -2.55 -7.89
C ILE A 159 0.85 -3.79 -8.48
N VAL A 160 2.17 -3.77 -8.59
CA VAL A 160 2.95 -4.88 -9.16
C VAL A 160 2.73 -6.17 -8.36
N VAL A 161 2.73 -6.08 -7.04
CA VAL A 161 2.44 -7.21 -6.15
C VAL A 161 1.03 -7.73 -6.38
N SER A 162 0.03 -6.85 -6.50
CA SER A 162 -1.35 -7.27 -6.73
C SER A 162 -1.53 -7.99 -8.07
N VAL A 163 -0.83 -7.56 -9.13
CA VAL A 163 -0.87 -8.23 -10.45
C VAL A 163 -0.17 -9.59 -10.39
N LYS A 164 0.96 -9.69 -9.68
CA LYS A 164 1.76 -10.92 -9.57
C LYS A 164 1.22 -11.94 -8.57
N SER A 165 0.25 -11.57 -7.74
CA SER A 165 -0.35 -12.49 -6.76
C SER A 165 -1.51 -13.24 -7.45
N PRO A 166 -1.32 -14.47 -7.96
CA PRO A 166 -2.35 -15.17 -8.75
C PRO A 166 -3.64 -15.25 -7.95
N GLY A 167 -4.81 -15.00 -8.56
CA GLY A 167 -6.16 -15.13 -7.97
C GLY A 167 -6.33 -16.43 -7.16
N PRO A 168 -7.32 -16.55 -6.26
CA PRO A 168 -7.71 -17.88 -5.82
C PRO A 168 -7.95 -18.68 -7.10
N LYS A 169 -7.26 -19.82 -7.29
CA LYS A 169 -7.75 -20.78 -8.27
C LYS A 169 -9.16 -21.07 -7.79
N LEU A 170 -10.16 -20.74 -8.61
CA LEU A 170 -11.46 -21.39 -8.43
C LEU A 170 -11.10 -22.86 -8.37
N GLU A 171 -11.43 -23.52 -7.26
CA GLU A 171 -11.52 -24.97 -7.29
C GLU A 171 -12.43 -25.22 -8.49
N GLU A 172 -11.85 -25.77 -9.57
CA GLU A 172 -12.64 -26.43 -10.60
C GLU A 172 -13.53 -27.35 -9.77
N THR A 173 -14.80 -26.97 -9.69
CA THR A 173 -15.83 -27.89 -9.23
C THR A 173 -15.55 -29.08 -10.11
N GLU A 174 -15.14 -30.22 -9.53
CA GLU A 174 -15.07 -31.46 -10.28
C GLU A 174 -16.43 -31.52 -10.98
N GLU A 175 -16.44 -31.23 -12.28
CA GLU A 175 -17.55 -31.62 -13.12
C GLU A 175 -17.56 -33.10 -12.89
N VAL A 176 -18.56 -33.55 -12.12
CA VAL A 176 -18.96 -34.94 -12.10
C VAL A 176 -19.26 -35.23 -13.55
N THR A 177 -18.25 -35.68 -14.29
CA THR A 177 -18.42 -36.24 -15.62
C THR A 177 -19.44 -37.34 -15.40
N PRO A 178 -20.65 -37.25 -15.99
CA PRO A 178 -21.54 -38.39 -15.96
C PRO A 178 -20.74 -39.52 -16.59
N SER A 179 -20.44 -40.52 -15.78
CA SER A 179 -19.87 -41.79 -16.22
C SER A 179 -20.68 -42.21 -17.43
N TYR A 180 -20.08 -42.11 -18.61
CA TYR A 180 -20.63 -42.73 -19.80
C TYR A 180 -20.61 -44.22 -19.51
N TYR A 181 -21.77 -44.77 -19.14
CA TYR A 181 -21.99 -46.20 -19.22
C TYR A 181 -21.66 -46.59 -20.65
N THR A 182 -20.61 -47.39 -20.81
CA THR A 182 -20.33 -48.02 -22.09
C THR A 182 -21.47 -48.99 -22.39
N SER A 183 -21.83 -49.14 -23.66
CA SER A 183 -22.91 -50.03 -24.13
C SER A 183 -22.80 -51.47 -23.58
N ASN A 184 -21.59 -51.89 -23.19
CA ASN A 184 -21.30 -53.20 -22.62
C ASN A 184 -21.85 -53.37 -21.18
N ASP A 185 -22.05 -52.29 -20.43
CA ASP A 185 -22.58 -52.34 -19.06
C ASP A 185 -24.11 -52.53 -19.03
N VAL A 186 -24.79 -52.17 -20.12
CA VAL A 186 -26.23 -52.36 -20.29
C VAL A 186 -26.53 -53.79 -20.77
N GLU A 187 -25.68 -54.36 -21.63
CA GLU A 187 -25.80 -55.78 -22.04
C GLU A 187 -25.59 -56.74 -20.86
N ALA A 188 -24.64 -56.45 -19.96
CA ALA A 188 -24.42 -57.26 -18.76
C ALA A 188 -25.62 -57.23 -17.78
N LEU A 189 -26.34 -56.10 -17.69
CA LEU A 189 -27.55 -55.98 -16.85
C LEU A 189 -28.79 -56.63 -17.50
N ILE A 190 -28.81 -56.76 -18.82
CA ILE A 190 -29.88 -57.46 -19.54
C ILE A 190 -29.69 -58.98 -19.45
N GLU A 191 -28.45 -59.49 -19.58
CA GLU A 191 -28.16 -60.93 -19.36
C GLU A 191 -28.47 -61.37 -17.92
N GLU A 192 -28.14 -60.54 -16.91
CA GLU A 192 -28.42 -60.86 -15.51
C GLU A 192 -29.92 -60.81 -15.15
N THR A 193 -30.75 -60.15 -15.98
CA THR A 193 -32.21 -60.13 -15.79
C THR A 193 -32.96 -61.20 -16.58
N GLU A 194 -32.42 -61.72 -17.68
CA GLU A 194 -33.00 -62.87 -18.38
C GLU A 194 -32.74 -64.19 -17.63
N GLU A 195 -31.58 -64.37 -16.99
CA GLU A 195 -31.25 -65.59 -16.23
C GLU A 195 -32.14 -65.79 -14.98
N VAL A 196 -32.74 -64.72 -14.45
CA VAL A 196 -33.59 -64.77 -13.24
C VAL A 196 -35.04 -65.16 -13.56
N ILE A 197 -35.47 -65.06 -14.83
CA ILE A 197 -36.85 -65.37 -15.23
C ILE A 197 -37.02 -66.87 -15.58
N GLU A 198 -35.98 -67.56 -16.04
CA GLU A 198 -36.06 -68.99 -16.40
C GLU A 198 -36.02 -69.96 -15.21
N VAL A 199 -35.74 -69.49 -13.98
CA VAL A 199 -35.70 -70.35 -12.77
C VAL A 199 -36.94 -70.17 -11.90
N LYS A 200 -38.13 -70.00 -12.49
CA LYS A 200 -39.42 -70.13 -11.81
C LYS A 200 -40.54 -70.61 -12.76
N GLU A 201 -40.46 -71.87 -13.17
CA GLU A 201 -41.64 -72.71 -13.45
C GLU A 201 -41.49 -74.08 -12.76
#